data_AF-A0AB32X2N4-F1
#
_entry.id   AF-A0AB32X2N4-F1
#
_cell.length_a   1.000
_cell.length_b   1.000
_cell.length_c   1.000
_cell.angle_alpha   90.00
_cell.angle_beta   90.00
_cell.angle_gamma   90.00
#
_symmetry.space_group_name_H-M   'P 1'
#
loop_
_entity.id
_entity.type
_entity.pdbx_description
1 polymer ?
#
loop_
_entity_poly.entity_id
_entity_poly.type
_entity_poly.pdbx_seq_one_letter_code
_entity_poly.pdbx_strand_id
1 'polypeptide(L)'
;MGSLVFHEFKRQASFFLKEKIKTARLALTDVTPVELLTEEATDGNMLSPDACSMGAISRAAFEVDDYWRIVDILHKRLSKFDKKNWRASYNALVLLEHLLTHGPLRVAEEFQNHRDSIKELGNFQYIDEKGFNWGLSVGKLSEKILMLLENESFLKEERARARKLTMGIKGFGSFSHLSSSKDQRFNSFSNHGRSCSQEDCFLEFKENLSSEEGTGLTEQDYNQNMSAPEKLEINGDGFDREREHPFCEDEQETAESLLSSTM
;
A
#
# COMPACT_ATOMS: atom_id res chain seq x y z
N MET A 1 19.30 36.19 -8.22
CA MET A 1 18.86 35.58 -6.95
C MET A 1 17.34 35.38 -6.83
N GLY A 2 16.47 36.00 -7.64
CA GLY A 2 15.01 35.86 -7.50
C GLY A 2 14.36 34.58 -8.07
N SER A 3 15.06 33.75 -8.85
CA SER A 3 14.45 32.58 -9.51
C SER A 3 14.23 31.37 -8.58
N LEU A 4 15.08 31.18 -7.57
CA LEU A 4 15.02 30.05 -6.65
C LEU A 4 13.87 30.20 -5.63
N VAL A 5 13.73 31.37 -5.02
CA VAL A 5 12.66 31.69 -4.05
C VAL A 5 11.28 31.59 -4.71
N PHE A 6 11.16 32.09 -5.94
CA PHE A 6 9.91 32.01 -6.69
C PHE A 6 9.55 30.57 -7.10
N HIS A 7 10.55 29.74 -7.42
CA HIS A 7 10.35 28.32 -7.71
C HIS A 7 9.86 27.55 -6.48
N GLU A 8 10.44 27.83 -5.31
CA GLU A 8 10.02 27.21 -4.05
C GLU A 8 8.60 27.63 -3.65
N PHE A 9 8.27 28.93 -3.79
CA PHE A 9 6.91 29.41 -3.58
C PHE A 9 5.90 28.72 -4.51
N LYS A 10 6.22 28.60 -5.80
CA LYS A 10 5.38 27.87 -6.77
C LYS A 10 5.18 26.42 -6.37
N ARG A 11 6.25 25.75 -5.94
CA ARG A 11 6.19 24.36 -5.46
C ARG A 11 5.24 24.25 -4.27
N GLN A 12 5.44 25.09 -3.25
CA GLN A 12 4.63 25.07 -2.04
C GLN A 12 3.15 25.37 -2.33
N ALA A 13 2.87 26.42 -3.12
CA ALA A 13 1.52 26.77 -3.52
C ALA A 13 0.85 25.67 -4.36
N SER A 14 1.60 25.03 -5.27
CA SER A 14 1.07 23.94 -6.08
C SER A 14 0.77 22.69 -5.25
N PHE A 15 1.58 22.39 -4.24
CA PHE A 15 1.34 21.28 -3.33
C PHE A 15 0.07 21.53 -2.52
N PHE A 16 -0.05 22.70 -1.91
CA PHE A 16 -1.23 23.10 -1.15
C PHE A 16 -2.51 23.04 -1.99
N LEU A 17 -2.49 23.59 -3.22
CA LEU A 17 -3.66 23.56 -4.09
C LEU A 17 -4.04 22.13 -4.48
N LYS A 18 -3.04 21.29 -4.82
CA LYS A 18 -3.28 19.86 -5.13
C LYS A 18 -3.90 19.15 -3.94
N GLU A 19 -3.40 19.39 -2.74
CA GLU A 19 -3.92 18.81 -1.49
C GLU A 19 -5.38 19.22 -1.25
N LYS A 20 -5.71 20.50 -1.36
CA LYS A 20 -7.11 20.96 -1.20
C LYS A 20 -8.05 20.45 -2.28
N ILE A 21 -7.57 20.26 -3.51
CA ILE A 21 -8.35 19.58 -4.56
C ILE A 21 -8.59 18.11 -4.21
N LYS A 22 -7.59 17.40 -3.66
CA LYS A 22 -7.76 16.01 -3.19
C LYS A 22 -8.78 15.94 -2.06
N THR A 23 -8.67 16.79 -1.03
CA THR A 23 -9.64 16.86 0.07
C THR A 23 -11.05 17.16 -0.45
N ALA A 24 -11.19 18.13 -1.36
CA ALA A 24 -12.48 18.45 -1.94
C ALA A 24 -13.06 17.28 -2.77
N ARG A 25 -12.25 16.56 -3.56
CA ARG A 25 -12.71 15.36 -4.27
C ARG A 25 -13.21 14.30 -3.30
N LEU A 26 -12.47 14.02 -2.23
CA LEU A 26 -12.88 13.03 -1.22
C LEU A 26 -14.19 13.43 -0.51
N ALA A 27 -14.38 14.72 -0.21
CA ALA A 27 -15.56 15.19 0.50
C ALA A 27 -16.81 15.33 -0.40
N LEU A 28 -16.63 15.60 -1.70
CA LEU A 28 -17.72 15.97 -2.62
C LEU A 28 -18.05 14.88 -3.64
N THR A 29 -17.24 13.84 -3.77
CA THR A 29 -17.44 12.73 -4.71
C THR A 29 -17.36 11.38 -4.00
N ASP A 30 -17.77 10.31 -4.67
CA ASP A 30 -17.73 8.93 -4.18
C ASP A 30 -16.36 8.24 -4.34
N VAL A 31 -15.33 9.04 -4.68
CA VAL A 31 -13.96 8.58 -4.85
C VAL A 31 -13.38 8.17 -3.50
N THR A 32 -12.75 6.99 -3.44
CA THR A 32 -12.12 6.52 -2.20
C THR A 32 -10.69 7.03 -2.05
N PRO A 33 -10.14 7.06 -0.81
CA PRO A 33 -8.74 7.44 -0.58
C PRO A 33 -7.76 6.59 -1.38
N VAL A 34 -8.01 5.28 -1.50
CA VAL A 34 -7.13 4.38 -2.26
C VAL A 34 -7.25 4.60 -3.77
N GLU A 35 -8.42 5.01 -4.26
CA GLU A 35 -8.61 5.36 -5.66
C GLU A 35 -7.73 6.56 -6.04
N LEU A 36 -7.76 7.64 -5.25
CA LEU A 36 -6.87 8.79 -5.44
C LEU A 36 -5.39 8.41 -5.32
N LEU A 37 -5.05 7.57 -4.34
CA LEU A 37 -3.68 7.11 -4.15
C LEU A 37 -3.19 6.28 -5.35
N THR A 38 -4.06 5.47 -5.94
CA THR A 38 -3.78 4.67 -7.14
C THR A 38 -3.67 5.56 -8.38
N GLU A 39 -4.53 6.58 -8.52
CA GLU A 39 -4.42 7.59 -9.58
C GLU A 39 -3.07 8.29 -9.53
N GLU A 40 -2.62 8.72 -8.36
CA GLU A 40 -1.34 9.39 -8.13
C GLU A 40 -0.15 8.47 -8.36
N ALA A 41 -0.19 7.24 -7.83
CA ALA A 41 0.85 6.25 -8.05
C ALA A 41 1.06 5.95 -9.54
N THR A 42 0.01 6.06 -10.35
CA THR A 42 0.03 5.75 -11.80
C THR A 42 0.04 6.98 -12.71
N ASP A 43 0.18 8.20 -12.17
CA ASP A 43 0.05 9.44 -12.96
C ASP A 43 1.22 9.71 -13.93
N GLY A 44 2.36 9.02 -13.73
CA GLY A 44 3.58 9.15 -14.54
C GLY A 44 4.44 10.39 -14.24
N ASN A 45 4.07 11.21 -13.26
CA ASN A 45 4.81 12.38 -12.78
C ASN A 45 5.95 11.98 -11.84
N MET A 46 5.77 10.91 -11.07
CA MET A 46 6.82 10.34 -10.22
C MET A 46 7.61 9.27 -10.97
N LEU A 47 8.94 9.27 -10.81
CA LEU A 47 9.85 8.32 -11.46
C LEU A 47 9.58 6.86 -11.05
N SER A 48 8.93 6.62 -9.90
CA SER A 48 8.35 5.34 -9.47
C SER A 48 7.34 5.60 -8.34
N PRO A 49 6.31 4.75 -8.19
CA PRO A 49 5.43 4.78 -7.03
C PRO A 49 6.21 4.61 -5.73
N ASP A 50 5.84 5.34 -4.69
CA ASP A 50 6.48 5.19 -3.38
C ASP A 50 6.11 3.86 -2.71
N ALA A 51 7.05 3.25 -1.98
CA ALA A 51 6.86 1.96 -1.33
C ALA A 51 5.73 1.98 -0.30
N CYS A 52 5.55 3.11 0.40
CA CYS A 52 4.47 3.33 1.35
C CYS A 52 3.11 3.29 0.64
N SER A 53 3.01 4.00 -0.49
CA SER A 53 1.80 4.07 -1.32
C SER A 53 1.43 2.69 -1.87
N MET A 54 2.39 1.96 -2.44
CA MET A 54 2.17 0.60 -2.93
C MET A 54 1.73 -0.36 -1.82
N GLY A 55 2.31 -0.23 -0.62
CA GLY A 55 1.92 -1.00 0.56
C GLY A 55 0.49 -0.72 1.01
N ALA A 56 0.04 0.54 0.98
CA ALA A 56 -1.33 0.92 1.30
C ALA A 56 -2.33 0.38 0.26
N ILE A 57 -2.01 0.52 -1.03
CA ILE A 57 -2.85 0.02 -2.13
C ILE A 57 -2.98 -1.51 -2.06
N SER A 58 -1.88 -2.24 -1.84
CA SER A 58 -1.93 -3.72 -1.80
C SER A 58 -2.73 -4.28 -0.64
N ARG A 59 -2.76 -3.59 0.51
CA ARG A 59 -3.64 -3.94 1.63
C ARG A 59 -5.11 -3.65 1.32
N ALA A 60 -5.41 -2.47 0.78
CA ALA A 60 -6.78 -2.09 0.43
C ALA A 60 -7.36 -2.99 -0.68
N ALA A 61 -6.53 -3.55 -1.56
CA ALA A 61 -6.96 -4.46 -2.61
C ALA A 61 -7.64 -5.76 -2.12
N PHE A 62 -7.54 -6.10 -0.82
CA PHE A 62 -8.28 -7.23 -0.25
C PHE A 62 -9.77 -6.92 -0.05
N GLU A 63 -10.14 -5.65 0.11
CA GLU A 63 -11.53 -5.21 0.13
C GLU A 63 -12.14 -5.24 -1.27
N VAL A 64 -13.40 -5.66 -1.39
CA VAL A 64 -14.04 -5.90 -2.68
C VAL A 64 -14.23 -4.61 -3.48
N ASP A 65 -14.75 -3.56 -2.85
CA ASP A 65 -15.05 -2.30 -3.53
C ASP A 65 -13.76 -1.58 -3.95
N ASP A 66 -12.77 -1.52 -3.06
CA ASP A 66 -11.48 -0.90 -3.35
C ASP A 66 -10.69 -1.67 -4.40
N TYR A 67 -10.78 -2.99 -4.42
CA TYR A 67 -10.20 -3.80 -5.47
C TYR A 67 -10.66 -3.39 -6.86
N TRP A 68 -11.98 -3.28 -7.08
CA TRP A 68 -12.51 -2.90 -8.38
C TRP A 68 -12.09 -1.50 -8.80
N ARG A 69 -12.00 -0.55 -7.87
CA ARG A 69 -11.49 0.81 -8.13
C ARG A 69 -10.02 0.79 -8.55
N ILE A 70 -9.17 0.05 -7.83
CA ILE A 70 -7.73 -0.09 -8.16
C ILE A 70 -7.56 -0.73 -9.54
N VAL A 71 -8.29 -1.83 -9.78
CA VAL A 71 -8.24 -2.61 -11.01
C VAL A 71 -8.71 -1.79 -12.21
N ASP A 72 -9.80 -1.03 -12.09
CA ASP A 72 -10.30 -0.16 -13.16
C ASP A 72 -9.26 0.91 -13.56
N ILE A 73 -8.59 1.53 -12.59
CA ILE A 73 -7.49 2.47 -12.88
C ILE A 73 -6.37 1.76 -13.66
N LEU A 74 -5.92 0.59 -13.19
CA LEU A 74 -4.87 -0.17 -13.85
C LEU A 74 -5.25 -0.61 -15.27
N HIS A 75 -6.49 -1.06 -15.48
CA HIS A 75 -7.01 -1.39 -16.81
C HIS A 75 -6.94 -0.17 -17.73
N LYS A 76 -7.39 1.00 -17.29
CA LYS A 76 -7.31 2.23 -18.10
C LYS A 76 -5.87 2.57 -18.50
N ARG A 77 -4.90 2.35 -17.60
CA ARG A 77 -3.46 2.62 -17.86
C ARG A 77 -2.79 1.59 -18.78
N LEU A 78 -3.29 0.35 -18.81
CA LEU A 78 -2.72 -0.76 -19.56
C LEU A 78 -3.49 -1.11 -20.86
N SER A 79 -4.71 -0.59 -21.05
CA SER A 79 -5.55 -0.91 -22.21
C SER A 79 -4.98 -0.43 -23.54
N LYS A 80 -4.32 0.73 -23.56
CA LYS A 80 -3.69 1.25 -24.78
C LYS A 80 -2.36 1.88 -24.45
N PHE A 81 -1.30 1.26 -24.95
CA PHE A 81 0.04 1.80 -24.82
C PHE A 81 0.18 3.07 -25.66
N ASP A 82 0.56 4.17 -25.01
CA ASP A 82 0.98 5.39 -25.68
C ASP A 82 2.45 5.65 -25.36
N LYS A 83 3.30 5.65 -26.40
CA LYS A 83 4.73 5.94 -26.28
C LYS A 83 4.99 7.32 -25.67
N LYS A 84 4.08 8.29 -25.82
CA LYS A 84 4.22 9.62 -25.20
C LYS A 84 4.01 9.56 -23.69
N ASN A 85 3.08 8.72 -23.23
CA ASN A 85 2.69 8.58 -21.83
C ASN A 85 3.24 7.30 -21.19
N TRP A 86 4.38 6.81 -21.68
CA TRP A 86 4.98 5.54 -21.26
C TRP A 86 5.24 5.47 -19.75
N ARG A 87 5.50 6.61 -19.08
CA ARG A 87 5.71 6.68 -17.63
C ARG A 87 4.50 6.23 -16.83
N ALA A 88 3.29 6.61 -17.26
CA ALA A 88 2.06 6.21 -16.58
C ALA A 88 1.85 4.69 -16.71
N SER A 89 2.09 4.14 -17.90
CA SER A 89 2.03 2.70 -18.14
C SER A 89 3.12 1.93 -17.39
N TYR A 90 4.34 2.46 -17.31
CA TYR A 90 5.42 1.90 -16.51
C TYR A 90 5.08 1.88 -15.01
N ASN A 91 4.59 2.99 -14.45
CA ASN A 91 4.17 3.03 -13.05
C ASN A 91 3.00 2.06 -12.76
N ALA A 92 2.08 1.90 -13.71
CA ALA A 92 1.02 0.90 -13.62
C ALA A 92 1.58 -0.53 -13.62
N LEU A 93 2.60 -0.84 -14.42
CA LEU A 93 3.29 -2.13 -14.37
C LEU A 93 3.98 -2.36 -13.02
N VAL A 94 4.66 -1.34 -12.48
CA VAL A 94 5.32 -1.43 -11.16
C VAL A 94 4.27 -1.75 -10.08
N LEU A 95 3.13 -1.07 -10.10
CA LEU A 95 2.05 -1.33 -9.16
C LEU A 95 1.42 -2.72 -9.37
N LEU A 96 1.24 -3.15 -10.62
CA LEU A 96 0.73 -4.49 -10.95
C LEU A 96 1.66 -5.60 -10.44
N GLU A 97 2.98 -5.47 -10.62
CA GLU A 97 3.97 -6.41 -10.07
C GLU A 97 3.85 -6.50 -8.54
N HIS A 98 3.71 -5.35 -7.88
CA HIS A 98 3.54 -5.30 -6.44
C HIS A 98 2.23 -5.98 -6.00
N LEU A 99 1.12 -5.77 -6.71
CA LEU A 99 -0.16 -6.42 -6.42
C LEU A 99 -0.13 -7.93 -6.67
N LEU A 100 0.55 -8.39 -7.72
CA LEU A 100 0.73 -9.82 -7.99
C LEU A 100 1.53 -10.51 -6.88
N THR A 101 2.46 -9.81 -6.24
CA THR A 101 3.31 -10.36 -5.18
C THR A 101 2.69 -10.22 -3.77
N HIS A 102 2.03 -9.09 -3.48
CA HIS A 102 1.55 -8.74 -2.13
C HIS A 102 0.01 -8.68 -1.99
N GLY A 103 -0.73 -8.40 -3.08
CA GLY A 103 -2.20 -8.24 -3.09
C GLY A 103 -2.98 -9.56 -3.21
N PRO A 104 -4.29 -9.56 -3.51
CA PRO A 104 -5.08 -10.78 -3.57
C PRO A 104 -4.78 -11.65 -4.80
N LEU A 105 -5.00 -12.96 -4.71
CA LEU A 105 -4.67 -13.93 -5.78
C LEU A 105 -5.41 -13.66 -7.09
N ARG A 106 -6.67 -13.18 -6.99
CA ARG A 106 -7.53 -12.83 -8.14
C ARG A 106 -6.91 -11.82 -9.12
N VAL A 107 -5.89 -11.04 -8.70
CA VAL A 107 -5.16 -10.12 -9.60
C VAL A 107 -4.53 -10.88 -10.78
N ALA A 108 -4.02 -12.09 -10.56
CA ALA A 108 -3.37 -12.85 -11.63
C ALA A 108 -4.36 -13.31 -12.72
N GLU A 109 -5.61 -13.56 -12.35
CA GLU A 109 -6.68 -13.95 -13.28
C GLU A 109 -7.21 -12.73 -14.05
N GLU A 110 -7.44 -11.61 -13.35
CA GLU A 110 -7.99 -10.37 -13.94
C GLU A 110 -7.10 -9.80 -15.06
N PHE A 111 -5.78 -9.84 -14.89
CA PHE A 111 -4.84 -9.25 -15.86
C PHE A 111 -4.41 -10.19 -16.98
N GLN A 112 -4.99 -11.39 -17.11
CA GLN A 112 -4.70 -12.31 -18.23
C GLN A 112 -4.99 -11.66 -19.59
N ASN A 113 -6.06 -10.86 -19.68
CA ASN A 113 -6.46 -10.18 -20.91
C ASN A 113 -5.48 -9.08 -21.34
N HIS A 114 -4.59 -8.62 -20.45
CA HIS A 114 -3.62 -7.57 -20.73
C HIS A 114 -2.26 -8.09 -21.17
N ARG A 115 -2.06 -9.41 -21.31
CA ARG A 115 -0.77 -10.00 -21.69
C ARG A 115 -0.20 -9.43 -22.99
N ASP A 116 -1.04 -9.24 -24.01
CA ASP A 116 -0.60 -8.68 -25.29
C ASP A 116 -0.15 -7.23 -25.16
N SER A 117 -0.90 -6.41 -24.41
CA SER A 117 -0.52 -5.02 -24.12
C SER A 117 0.80 -4.97 -23.35
N ILE A 118 0.96 -5.79 -22.30
CA ILE A 118 2.20 -5.86 -21.50
C ILE A 118 3.39 -6.29 -22.37
N LYS A 119 3.18 -7.24 -23.29
CA LYS A 119 4.20 -7.67 -24.25
C LYS A 119 4.59 -6.54 -25.21
N GLU A 120 3.62 -5.73 -25.66
CA GLU A 120 3.90 -4.55 -26.48
C GLU A 120 4.73 -3.51 -25.70
N LEU A 121 4.38 -3.23 -24.44
CA LEU A 121 5.15 -2.38 -23.53
C LEU A 121 6.59 -2.88 -23.38
N GLY A 122 6.80 -4.20 -23.28
CA GLY A 122 8.13 -4.80 -23.15
C GLY A 122 9.06 -4.54 -24.34
N ASN A 123 8.51 -4.28 -25.52
CA ASN A 123 9.27 -3.92 -26.73
C ASN A 123 9.58 -2.42 -26.82
N PHE A 124 9.16 -1.62 -25.84
CA PHE A 124 9.43 -0.19 -25.79
C PHE A 124 10.93 0.11 -25.64
N GLN A 125 11.40 1.07 -26.43
CA GLN A 125 12.79 1.52 -26.39
C GLN A 125 12.81 3.04 -26.16
N TYR A 126 13.47 3.44 -25.08
CA TYR A 126 13.72 4.85 -24.76
C TYR A 126 15.00 4.95 -23.94
N ILE A 127 15.92 5.80 -24.40
CA ILE A 127 17.13 6.18 -23.69
C ILE A 127 17.00 7.66 -23.35
N ASP A 128 17.10 7.98 -22.07
CA ASP A 128 16.98 9.35 -21.57
C ASP A 128 18.19 10.20 -21.94
N GLU A 129 18.06 11.53 -21.82
CA GLU A 129 19.15 12.49 -22.06
C GLU A 129 20.37 12.24 -21.15
N LYS A 130 20.12 11.64 -19.98
CA LYS A 130 21.14 11.22 -19.01
C LYS A 130 21.81 9.88 -19.35
N GLY A 131 21.44 9.26 -20.47
CA GLY A 131 21.94 7.95 -20.91
C GLY A 131 21.28 6.75 -20.23
N PHE A 132 20.22 6.95 -19.44
CA PHE A 132 19.52 5.84 -18.79
C PHE A 132 18.57 5.12 -19.76
N ASN A 133 18.71 3.81 -19.89
CA ASN A 133 17.87 3.00 -20.75
C ASN A 133 16.58 2.57 -20.02
N TRP A 134 15.55 3.41 -20.12
CA TRP A 134 14.21 3.11 -19.63
C TRP A 134 13.56 1.97 -20.39
N GLY A 135 13.81 1.85 -21.70
CA GLY A 135 13.29 0.75 -22.50
C GLY A 135 13.70 -0.62 -21.95
N LEU A 136 14.97 -0.78 -21.56
CA LEU A 136 15.45 -2.00 -20.93
C LEU A 136 14.80 -2.26 -19.57
N SER A 137 14.55 -1.20 -18.78
CA SER A 137 13.90 -1.33 -17.47
C SER A 137 12.44 -1.75 -17.61
N VAL A 138 11.70 -1.14 -18.55
CA VAL A 138 10.32 -1.50 -18.91
C VAL A 138 10.28 -2.94 -19.46
N GLY A 139 11.23 -3.32 -20.30
CA GLY A 139 11.35 -4.66 -20.86
C GLY A 139 11.49 -5.74 -19.79
N LYS A 140 12.45 -5.57 -18.88
CA LYS A 140 12.66 -6.51 -17.75
C LYS A 140 11.45 -6.63 -16.84
N LEU A 141 10.79 -5.50 -16.55
CA LEU A 141 9.60 -5.49 -15.71
C LEU A 141 8.43 -6.20 -16.40
N SER A 142 8.22 -5.93 -17.70
CA SER A 142 7.18 -6.57 -18.50
C SER A 142 7.38 -8.08 -18.59
N GLU A 143 8.62 -8.52 -18.84
CA GLU A 143 8.98 -9.94 -18.87
C GLU A 143 8.70 -10.62 -17.52
N LYS A 144 9.09 -9.99 -16.40
CA LYS A 144 8.80 -10.51 -15.06
C LYS A 144 7.29 -10.65 -14.83
N ILE A 145 6.50 -9.64 -15.20
CA ILE A 145 5.03 -9.68 -15.04
C ILE A 145 4.42 -10.78 -15.90
N LEU A 146 4.86 -10.94 -17.15
CA LEU A 146 4.41 -12.03 -18.02
C LEU A 146 4.72 -13.40 -17.40
N MET A 147 5.92 -13.59 -16.83
CA MET A 147 6.25 -14.82 -16.10
C MET A 147 5.36 -15.06 -14.88
N LEU A 148 5.01 -14.00 -14.14
CA LEU A 148 4.09 -14.08 -12.99
C LEU A 148 2.66 -14.45 -13.42
N LEU A 149 2.20 -13.98 -14.58
CA LEU A 149 0.87 -14.28 -15.11
C LEU A 149 0.80 -15.67 -15.77
N GLU A 150 1.88 -16.14 -16.38
CA GLU A 150 1.92 -17.42 -17.12
C GLU A 150 2.21 -18.61 -16.21
N ASN A 151 3.10 -18.45 -15.23
CA ASN A 151 3.58 -19.54 -14.40
C ASN A 151 3.11 -19.40 -12.95
N GLU A 152 2.07 -20.15 -12.59
CA GLU A 152 1.50 -20.17 -11.24
C GLU A 152 2.51 -20.63 -10.17
N SER A 153 3.42 -21.56 -10.51
CA SER A 153 4.46 -22.02 -9.57
C SER A 153 5.48 -20.93 -9.26
N PHE A 154 5.89 -20.17 -10.29
CA PHE A 154 6.78 -19.02 -10.13
C PHE A 154 6.09 -17.92 -9.29
N LEU A 155 4.81 -17.65 -9.56
CA LEU A 155 4.01 -16.72 -8.76
C LEU A 155 3.97 -17.13 -7.29
N LYS A 156 3.68 -18.40 -6.99
CA LYS A 156 3.67 -18.93 -5.60
C LYS A 156 5.01 -18.73 -4.90
N GLU A 157 6.12 -18.98 -5.60
CA GLU A 157 7.46 -18.79 -5.05
C GLU A 157 7.75 -17.32 -4.75
N GLU A 158 7.48 -16.42 -5.70
CA GLU A 158 7.73 -14.97 -5.53
C GLU A 158 6.91 -14.41 -4.36
N ARG A 159 5.65 -14.82 -4.24
CA ARG A 159 4.77 -14.46 -3.11
C ARG A 159 5.27 -15.00 -1.78
N ALA A 160 5.78 -16.24 -1.75
CA ALA A 160 6.38 -16.81 -0.54
C ALA A 160 7.65 -16.06 -0.14
N ARG A 161 8.47 -15.66 -1.12
CA ARG A 161 9.68 -14.85 -0.90
C ARG A 161 9.35 -13.47 -0.35
N ALA A 162 8.35 -12.79 -0.92
CA ALA A 162 7.86 -11.50 -0.45
C ALA A 162 7.38 -11.56 1.01
N ARG A 163 6.56 -12.56 1.35
CA ARG A 163 6.08 -12.77 2.73
C ARG A 163 7.23 -13.01 3.72
N LYS A 164 8.24 -13.82 3.35
CA LYS A 164 9.42 -14.06 4.19
C LYS A 164 10.20 -12.78 4.46
N LEU A 165 10.36 -11.92 3.45
CA LEU A 165 11.05 -10.64 3.60
C LEU A 165 10.29 -9.70 4.55
N THR A 166 8.98 -9.55 4.37
CA THR A 166 8.13 -8.72 5.25
C THR A 166 8.19 -9.20 6.70
N MET A 167 8.11 -10.52 6.93
CA MET A 167 8.21 -11.10 8.28
C MET A 167 9.62 -10.99 8.88
N GLY A 168 10.67 -11.18 8.07
CA GLY A 168 12.06 -11.08 8.50
C GLY A 168 12.45 -9.66 8.92
N ILE A 169 11.88 -8.65 8.27
CA ILE A 169 12.08 -7.23 8.64
C ILE A 169 11.34 -6.89 9.94
N LYS A 170 10.13 -7.45 10.17
CA LYS A 170 9.37 -7.27 11.42
C LYS A 170 10.05 -7.94 12.63
N GLY A 171 10.90 -8.94 12.40
CA GLY A 171 11.60 -9.71 13.44
C GLY A 171 12.99 -9.20 13.86
N PHE A 172 13.55 -8.16 13.24
CA PHE A 172 14.93 -7.72 13.49
C PHE A 172 15.12 -6.87 14.77
N GLY A 173 14.14 -6.89 15.68
CA GLY A 173 14.18 -6.19 16.98
C GLY A 173 14.67 -7.03 18.17
N SER A 174 15.00 -8.31 17.97
CA SER A 174 15.48 -9.17 19.06
C SER A 174 16.46 -10.21 18.51
N PHE A 175 17.42 -10.61 19.34
CA PHE A 175 18.55 -11.52 19.08
C PHE A 175 19.84 -10.85 18.55
N SER A 176 20.55 -10.25 19.50
CA SER A 176 21.99 -10.48 19.64
C SER A 176 22.27 -11.99 19.68
N HIS A 177 22.60 -12.59 18.54
CA HIS A 177 23.56 -13.70 18.47
C HIS A 177 24.13 -13.81 17.06
N LEU A 178 25.30 -13.21 16.87
CA LEU A 178 26.13 -13.39 15.70
C LEU A 178 26.69 -14.83 15.74
N SER A 179 26.45 -15.62 14.70
CA SER A 179 27.26 -16.79 14.39
C SER A 179 27.45 -16.90 12.89
N SER A 180 28.65 -16.45 12.49
CA SER A 180 29.45 -16.77 11.30
C SER A 180 28.98 -17.98 10.47
N SER A 181 28.75 -17.83 9.15
CA SER A 181 29.80 -18.02 8.12
C SER A 181 29.27 -17.98 6.67
N LYS A 182 30.10 -17.39 5.81
CA LYS A 182 30.38 -17.65 4.37
C LYS A 182 29.36 -17.28 3.27
N ASP A 183 29.72 -16.19 2.59
CA ASP A 183 29.77 -15.97 1.13
C ASP A 183 28.62 -16.42 0.23
N GLN A 184 27.94 -15.44 -0.39
CA GLN A 184 27.86 -15.34 -1.84
C GLN A 184 27.51 -13.90 -2.28
N ARG A 185 28.32 -13.39 -3.22
CA ARG A 185 28.27 -12.03 -3.76
C ARG A 185 27.00 -11.84 -4.61
N PHE A 186 26.19 -10.85 -4.27
CA PHE A 186 25.32 -10.15 -5.22
C PHE A 186 25.41 -8.64 -4.97
N ASN A 187 25.74 -7.89 -6.03
CA ASN A 187 25.77 -6.43 -6.03
C ASN A 187 24.36 -5.89 -5.73
N SER A 188 24.13 -5.44 -4.50
CA SER A 188 22.94 -4.67 -4.16
C SER A 188 23.22 -3.19 -4.34
N PHE A 189 22.40 -2.54 -5.15
CA PHE A 189 22.27 -1.10 -5.14
C PHE A 189 21.88 -0.64 -3.74
N SER A 190 22.72 0.17 -3.11
CA SER A 190 22.45 0.78 -1.82
C SER A 190 21.27 1.74 -1.91
N ASN A 191 20.07 1.27 -1.60
CA ASN A 191 18.98 2.15 -1.17
C ASN A 191 19.12 2.37 0.33
N HIS A 192 19.72 3.49 0.72
CA HIS A 192 19.51 4.06 2.04
C HIS A 192 18.11 4.68 2.04
N GLY A 193 17.12 3.91 2.50
CA GLY A 193 15.74 4.36 2.67
C GLY A 193 15.20 3.84 4.00
N ARG A 194 14.78 4.77 4.85
CA ARG A 194 14.23 4.54 6.20
C ARG A 194 13.24 3.38 6.23
N SER A 195 13.42 2.47 7.19
CA SER A 195 12.44 1.43 7.51
C SER A 195 11.20 2.08 8.11
N CYS A 196 10.22 2.44 7.28
CA CYS A 196 8.85 2.59 7.76
C CYS A 196 8.26 1.19 7.83
N SER A 197 7.74 0.78 8.99
CA SER A 197 6.98 -0.46 9.02
C SER A 197 5.76 -0.28 8.11
N GLN A 198 5.38 -1.33 7.38
CA GLN A 198 4.27 -1.26 6.43
C GLN A 198 2.97 -0.78 7.14
N GLU A 199 2.85 -1.06 8.44
CA GLU A 199 1.75 -0.66 9.32
C GLU A 199 1.80 0.83 9.67
N ASP A 200 2.96 1.38 10.03
CA ASP A 200 3.13 2.83 10.28
C ASP A 200 2.77 3.64 9.03
N CYS A 201 3.18 3.15 7.85
CA CYS A 201 2.84 3.75 6.56
C CYS A 201 1.32 3.77 6.28
N PHE A 202 0.59 2.76 6.75
CA PHE A 202 -0.87 2.73 6.61
C PHE A 202 -1.54 3.72 7.56
N LEU A 203 -1.06 3.76 8.81
CA LEU A 203 -1.61 4.62 9.85
C LEU A 203 -1.31 6.07 9.53
N GLU A 204 -0.13 6.42 9.03
CA GLU A 204 0.20 7.78 8.57
C GLU A 204 -0.69 8.20 7.39
N PHE A 205 -0.96 7.31 6.43
CA PHE A 205 -1.93 7.58 5.36
C PHE A 205 -3.34 7.81 5.91
N LYS A 206 -3.77 7.02 6.89
CA LYS A 206 -5.09 7.13 7.53
C LYS A 206 -5.19 8.37 8.44
N GLU A 207 -4.13 8.70 9.19
CA GLU A 207 -4.03 9.88 10.06
C GLU A 207 -4.00 11.16 9.26
N ASN A 208 -3.30 11.19 8.12
CA ASN A 208 -3.33 12.33 7.20
C ASN A 208 -4.72 12.52 6.58
N LEU A 209 -5.51 11.44 6.49
CA LEU A 209 -6.90 11.49 6.02
C LEU A 209 -7.87 11.97 7.11
N SER A 210 -7.64 11.59 8.38
CA SER A 210 -8.50 11.94 9.51
C SER A 210 -8.13 13.25 10.25
N SER A 211 -6.91 13.75 10.11
CA SER A 211 -6.44 14.95 10.82
C SER A 211 -6.91 16.28 10.21
N GLU A 212 -7.61 16.30 9.07
CA GLU A 212 -8.19 17.54 8.52
C GLU A 212 -9.61 17.85 9.05
N GLU A 213 -10.22 16.99 9.87
CA GLU A 213 -11.43 17.31 10.63
C GLU A 213 -11.09 18.00 11.96
N GLY A 214 -10.57 19.23 11.88
CA GLY A 214 -10.50 20.12 13.04
C GLY A 214 -9.20 20.90 13.14
N THR A 215 -9.21 22.11 12.59
CA THR A 215 -8.86 23.34 13.33
C THR A 215 -8.99 24.54 12.39
N GLY A 216 -10.16 25.18 12.49
CA GLY A 216 -10.28 26.60 12.14
C GLY A 216 -9.52 27.44 13.15
N LEU A 217 -8.76 28.40 12.66
CA LEU A 217 -8.11 29.45 13.43
C LEU A 217 -9.17 30.35 14.09
N THR A 218 -9.04 30.60 15.40
CA THR A 218 -8.87 31.95 15.98
C THR A 218 -8.64 31.84 17.50
N GLU A 219 -7.44 32.24 17.93
CA GLU A 219 -7.23 32.81 19.27
C GLU A 219 -8.03 34.13 19.38
N GLN A 220 -8.76 34.29 20.47
CA GLN A 220 -8.90 35.58 21.16
C GLN A 220 -9.39 35.38 22.59
N ASP A 221 -8.66 36.03 23.50
CA ASP A 221 -8.81 36.06 24.95
C ASP A 221 -10.23 36.33 25.46
N TYR A 222 -10.62 35.68 26.56
CA TYR A 222 -11.25 36.35 27.72
C TYR A 222 -11.16 35.45 28.96
N ASN A 223 -10.43 35.89 29.96
CA ASN A 223 -10.46 35.36 31.33
C ASN A 223 -11.72 35.86 32.06
N GLN A 224 -12.44 34.97 32.75
CA GLN A 224 -12.85 35.15 34.16
C GLN A 224 -13.66 33.95 34.70
N ASN A 225 -13.07 33.29 35.70
CA ASN A 225 -13.68 32.80 36.95
C ASN A 225 -15.07 32.15 36.93
N MET A 226 -15.14 30.86 37.32
CA MET A 226 -15.87 30.40 38.52
C MET A 226 -15.76 28.87 38.70
N SER A 227 -15.10 28.47 39.79
CA SER A 227 -15.53 27.50 40.81
C SER A 227 -16.13 26.13 40.41
N ALA A 228 -15.41 25.06 40.78
CA ALA A 228 -15.99 23.77 41.18
C ALA A 228 -16.81 23.95 42.49
N PRO A 229 -17.81 23.10 42.84
CA PRO A 229 -17.76 21.63 42.99
C PRO A 229 -18.95 20.94 42.28
N GLU A 230 -19.17 19.63 42.23
CA GLU A 230 -19.35 18.69 43.33
C GLU A 230 -19.54 17.25 42.78
N LYS A 231 -19.02 16.28 43.55
CA LYS A 231 -19.24 14.84 43.41
C LYS A 231 -20.73 14.50 43.48
N LEU A 232 -21.21 13.63 42.58
CA LEU A 232 -22.30 12.72 42.88
C LEU A 232 -21.94 11.32 42.38
N GLU A 233 -21.65 10.45 43.33
CA GLU A 233 -21.62 9.00 43.18
C GLU A 233 -23.06 8.49 43.12
N ILE A 234 -23.43 7.74 42.08
CA ILE A 234 -24.57 6.82 42.12
C ILE A 234 -24.10 5.49 41.52
N ASN A 235 -24.00 4.50 42.39
CA ASN A 235 -23.90 3.08 42.06
C ASN A 235 -25.26 2.57 41.58
N GLY A 236 -25.28 1.65 40.61
CA GLY A 236 -26.41 0.74 40.44
C GLY A 236 -26.74 0.32 39.00
N ASP A 237 -26.35 -0.91 38.71
CA ASP A 237 -27.14 -1.92 37.97
C ASP A 237 -27.09 -1.94 36.42
N GLY A 238 -26.20 -2.81 35.94
CA GLY A 238 -26.48 -3.95 35.04
C GLY A 238 -27.40 -3.76 33.84
N PHE A 239 -26.84 -3.84 32.63
CA PHE A 239 -27.43 -4.56 31.50
C PHE A 239 -26.33 -4.81 30.45
N ASP A 240 -25.62 -5.92 30.59
CA ASP A 240 -24.82 -6.52 29.51
C ASP A 240 -25.78 -7.08 28.45
N ARG A 241 -25.72 -6.54 27.23
CA ARG A 241 -26.20 -7.24 26.04
C ARG A 241 -25.00 -7.75 25.26
N GLU A 242 -24.69 -9.00 25.52
CA GLU A 242 -23.94 -9.87 24.63
C GLU A 242 -24.52 -9.79 23.21
N ARG A 243 -23.67 -9.41 22.24
CA ARG A 243 -23.90 -9.70 20.83
C ARG A 243 -22.99 -10.86 20.48
N GLU A 244 -23.61 -12.04 20.42
CA GLU A 244 -23.04 -13.26 19.84
C GLU A 244 -22.60 -12.98 18.40
N HIS A 245 -21.35 -13.33 18.08
CA HIS A 245 -20.77 -13.23 16.75
C HIS A 245 -20.68 -14.65 16.14
N PRO A 246 -21.07 -14.89 14.87
CA PRO A 246 -21.48 -16.21 14.42
C PRO A 246 -20.35 -17.07 13.82
N PHE A 247 -19.14 -17.05 14.38
CA PHE A 247 -18.01 -17.85 13.87
C PHE A 247 -17.03 -18.32 14.96
N CYS A 248 -17.56 -18.87 16.06
CA CYS A 248 -16.79 -19.75 16.95
C CYS A 248 -17.43 -21.13 16.91
N GLU A 249 -16.80 -22.07 16.21
CA GLU A 249 -17.04 -23.50 16.42
C GLU A 249 -16.19 -23.93 17.62
N ASP A 250 -16.86 -24.26 18.72
CA ASP A 250 -16.28 -24.94 19.86
C ASP A 250 -16.05 -26.42 19.51
N GLU A 251 -14.79 -26.81 19.28
CA GLU A 251 -14.38 -28.20 19.44
C GLU A 251 -14.00 -28.41 20.91
N GLN A 252 -14.95 -28.90 21.72
CA GLN A 252 -14.66 -29.81 22.84
C GLN A 252 -15.95 -30.31 23.48
N GLU A 253 -16.06 -31.64 23.56
CA GLU A 253 -16.66 -32.48 24.62
C GLU A 253 -16.77 -33.90 24.00
N THR A 254 -16.51 -35.04 24.62
CA THR A 254 -16.52 -35.51 26.02
C THR A 254 -15.83 -36.90 26.00
N ALA A 255 -14.83 -37.18 26.83
CA ALA A 255 -14.92 -37.78 28.17
C ALA A 255 -14.98 -39.34 28.21
N GLU A 256 -14.11 -39.88 29.07
CA GLU A 256 -14.19 -41.13 29.85
C GLU A 256 -13.64 -42.47 29.31
N SER A 257 -12.46 -42.80 29.85
CA SER A 257 -12.18 -43.96 30.71
C SER A 257 -12.84 -45.31 30.40
N LEU A 258 -12.06 -46.31 29.94
CA LEU A 258 -12.19 -47.70 30.41
C LEU A 258 -10.84 -48.43 30.41
N LEU A 259 -10.56 -49.04 31.57
CA LEU A 259 -9.53 -50.03 31.85
C LEU A 259 -9.63 -51.26 30.92
N SER A 260 -8.49 -51.82 30.48
CA SER A 260 -8.30 -53.27 30.53
C SER A 260 -6.83 -53.68 30.38
N SER A 261 -6.45 -54.67 31.18
CA SER A 261 -5.21 -55.44 31.13
C SER A 261 -5.30 -56.57 30.08
N THR A 262 -4.14 -57.19 29.84
CA THR A 262 -3.92 -58.56 29.32
C THR A 262 -3.79 -58.70 27.80
N MET A 263 -2.55 -58.82 27.31
CA MET A 263 -1.81 -60.08 27.19
C MET A 263 -0.30 -59.82 27.20
#